data_AF-A0A2A5DYS3-F1
#
_entry.id   AF-A0A2A5DYS3-F1
#
_cell.length_a   1.000
_cell.length_b   1.000
_cell.length_c   1.000
_cell.angle_alpha   90.00
_cell.angle_beta   90.00
_cell.angle_gamma   90.00
#
_symmetry.space_group_name_H-M   'P 1'
#
loop_
_entity.id
_entity.type
_entity.pdbx_description
1 polymer ?
#
loop_
_entity_poly.entity_id
_entity_poly.type
_entity_poly.pdbx_seq_one_letter_code
_entity_poly.pdbx_strand_id
1 'polypeptide(L)'
;MTEVQITNKEASDCVESLWSDAFAKSPLDATYTLLRVSGLADAKWDPFEETLETFNDYNWHLKAESDELSPKSSWRIGLLMYCHAVEMSAVHTALANLLRIHQGHPYHVTPLNFRGRTPKNKIFKFFPPSAKTKWKEISDMASKARLDDLVRIIDSIYNDTVRNAFSHSDYIITDTHFRWTEGGLPGQIPLEQVSNLITNSFNFFSTFTALNDRWLNMIGKSARYYKLPKHEVLELITDDRHKLNGFRVHFSNGNSAQFIRTDEGVDCSNLWFENDGSINFNIGMLNSCEEQWKIDGKPVDFGDQAATNEL
;
A
#
# COMPACT_ATOMS: atom_id res chain seq x y z
N MET A 1 -23.67 -10.11 16.96
CA MET A 1 -22.27 -10.33 17.37
C MET A 1 -21.75 -8.99 17.84
N THR A 2 -21.24 -8.91 19.08
CA THR A 2 -20.49 -7.73 19.54
C THR A 2 -19.24 -7.63 18.69
N GLU A 3 -19.16 -6.61 17.83
CA GLU A 3 -17.97 -6.36 17.01
C GLU A 3 -16.78 -6.07 17.94
N VAL A 4 -15.72 -6.86 17.78
CA VAL A 4 -14.52 -6.84 18.62
C VAL A 4 -13.74 -5.57 18.31
N GLN A 5 -13.43 -4.76 19.32
CA GLN A 5 -12.45 -3.69 19.18
C GLN A 5 -11.07 -4.31 18.98
N ILE A 6 -10.36 -3.88 17.94
CA ILE A 6 -8.95 -4.22 17.75
C ILE A 6 -8.11 -3.25 18.58
N THR A 7 -7.17 -3.79 19.34
CA THR A 7 -6.19 -2.95 20.05
C THR A 7 -5.10 -2.46 19.10
N ASN A 8 -4.50 -1.29 19.36
CA ASN A 8 -3.34 -0.81 18.58
C ASN A 8 -2.19 -1.84 18.55
N LYS A 9 -2.03 -2.58 19.64
CA LYS A 9 -1.03 -3.65 19.73
C LYS A 9 -1.34 -4.80 18.76
N GLU A 10 -2.58 -5.27 18.70
CA GLU A 10 -2.99 -6.31 17.76
C GLU A 10 -2.77 -5.88 16.30
N ALA A 11 -3.18 -4.66 15.94
CA ALA A 11 -2.95 -4.14 14.60
C ALA A 11 -1.45 -4.03 14.28
N SER A 12 -0.64 -3.57 15.24
CA SER A 12 0.81 -3.42 15.07
C SER A 12 1.52 -4.76 14.92
N ASP A 13 1.19 -5.74 15.77
CA ASP A 13 1.81 -7.06 15.73
C ASP A 13 1.44 -7.78 14.40
N CYS A 14 0.20 -7.63 13.93
CA CYS A 14 -0.23 -8.17 12.64
C CYS A 14 0.46 -7.50 11.43
N VAL A 15 0.52 -6.17 11.39
CA VAL A 15 1.15 -5.49 10.24
C VAL A 15 2.66 -5.65 10.25
N GLU A 16 3.29 -5.68 11.43
CA GLU A 16 4.73 -5.90 11.53
C GLU A 16 5.13 -7.30 11.10
N SER A 17 4.37 -8.33 11.50
CA SER A 17 4.63 -9.71 11.04
C SER A 17 4.51 -9.81 9.52
N LEU A 18 3.50 -9.18 8.91
CA LEU A 18 3.39 -9.12 7.45
C LEU A 18 4.65 -8.57 6.78
N TRP A 19 5.19 -7.45 7.27
CA TRP A 19 6.40 -6.87 6.70
C TRP A 19 7.63 -7.74 6.95
N SER A 20 7.82 -8.17 8.19
CA SER A 20 8.96 -9.00 8.60
C SER A 20 9.02 -10.31 7.79
N ASP A 21 7.89 -11.01 7.66
CA ASP A 21 7.81 -12.28 6.91
C ASP A 21 7.99 -12.06 5.40
N ALA A 22 7.47 -10.95 4.86
CA ALA A 22 7.69 -10.60 3.46
C ALA A 22 9.16 -10.32 3.16
N PHE A 23 9.85 -9.55 4.01
CA PHE A 23 11.28 -9.30 3.87
C PHE A 23 12.10 -10.59 4.06
N ALA A 24 11.76 -11.44 5.03
CA ALA A 24 12.44 -12.72 5.21
C ALA A 24 12.28 -13.66 4.00
N LYS A 25 11.18 -13.55 3.26
CA LYS A 25 10.85 -14.47 2.16
C LYS A 25 11.30 -13.97 0.78
N SER A 26 11.07 -12.70 0.47
CA SER A 26 11.53 -12.06 -0.76
C SER A 26 11.83 -10.58 -0.50
N PRO A 27 13.05 -10.25 -0.05
CA PRO A 27 13.44 -8.88 0.26
C PRO A 27 13.27 -7.90 -0.90
N LEU A 28 13.49 -8.37 -2.13
CA LEU A 28 13.37 -7.54 -3.34
C LEU A 28 11.89 -7.20 -3.63
N ASP A 29 11.00 -8.20 -3.60
CA ASP A 29 9.56 -7.97 -3.79
C ASP A 29 8.96 -7.14 -2.64
N ALA A 30 9.46 -7.34 -1.41
CA ALA A 30 9.07 -6.54 -0.25
C ALA A 30 9.51 -5.08 -0.43
N THR A 31 10.73 -4.84 -0.90
CA THR A 31 11.23 -3.50 -1.28
C THR A 31 10.35 -2.86 -2.35
N TYR A 32 9.98 -3.59 -3.41
CA TYR A 32 9.07 -3.06 -4.45
C TYR A 32 7.67 -2.73 -3.91
N THR A 33 7.18 -3.54 -2.98
CA THR A 33 5.92 -3.30 -2.27
C THR A 33 5.99 -2.02 -1.44
N LEU A 34 7.06 -1.87 -0.65
CA LEU A 34 7.31 -0.73 0.23
C LEU A 34 7.44 0.58 -0.54
N LEU A 35 8.13 0.55 -1.69
CA LEU A 35 8.30 1.70 -2.59
C LEU A 35 7.06 2.01 -3.44
N ARG A 36 6.04 1.15 -3.42
CA ARG A 36 4.85 1.23 -4.28
C ARG A 36 5.26 1.39 -5.75
N VAL A 37 6.12 0.48 -6.24
CA VAL A 37 6.67 0.57 -7.61
C VAL A 37 5.55 0.65 -8.64
N SER A 38 5.56 1.67 -9.48
CA SER A 38 4.50 1.92 -10.46
C SER A 38 5.06 2.59 -11.71
N GLY A 39 4.19 2.89 -12.67
CA GLY A 39 4.55 3.70 -13.82
C GLY A 39 4.89 5.15 -13.46
N LEU A 40 5.41 5.85 -14.47
CA LEU A 40 5.76 7.26 -14.45
C LEU A 40 4.58 8.11 -13.98
N ALA A 41 4.85 9.07 -13.11
CA ALA A 41 3.88 10.05 -12.62
C ALA A 41 4.59 11.39 -12.45
N ASP A 42 3.90 12.48 -12.80
CA ASP A 42 4.42 13.83 -12.58
C ASP A 42 4.27 14.25 -11.10
N ALA A 43 4.86 15.38 -10.72
CA ALA A 43 4.70 15.94 -9.38
C ALA A 43 3.21 16.06 -8.99
N LYS A 44 2.91 15.79 -7.72
CA LYS A 44 1.54 15.91 -7.16
C LYS A 44 0.50 14.94 -7.75
N TRP A 45 0.93 13.82 -8.34
CA TRP A 45 0.06 12.72 -8.77
C TRP A 45 0.11 11.50 -7.85
N ASP A 46 0.30 11.69 -6.53
CA ASP A 46 0.24 10.62 -5.53
C ASP A 46 -1.01 10.75 -4.63
N PRO A 47 -2.10 10.00 -4.93
CA PRO A 47 -3.33 10.07 -4.13
C PRO A 47 -3.17 9.59 -2.69
N PHE A 48 -2.11 8.82 -2.39
CA PHE A 48 -1.87 8.35 -1.04
C PHE A 48 -1.44 9.50 -0.14
N GLU A 49 -0.46 10.30 -0.57
CA GLU A 49 0.01 11.47 0.17
C GLU A 49 -1.12 12.48 0.37
N GLU A 50 -1.90 12.76 -0.70
CA GLU A 50 -3.09 13.62 -0.62
C GLU A 50 -4.09 13.16 0.45
N THR A 51 -4.31 11.85 0.57
CA THR A 51 -5.22 11.30 1.58
C THR A 51 -4.67 11.46 3.00
N LEU A 52 -3.36 11.34 3.20
CA LEU A 52 -2.72 11.55 4.50
C LEU A 52 -2.80 13.02 4.92
N GLU A 53 -2.53 13.95 4.00
CA GLU A 53 -2.70 15.39 4.23
C GLU A 53 -4.15 15.73 4.59
N THR A 54 -5.11 15.19 3.82
CA THR A 54 -6.55 15.35 4.08
C THR A 54 -6.95 14.91 5.50
N PHE A 55 -6.38 13.81 6.03
CA PHE A 55 -6.67 13.38 7.39
C PHE A 55 -6.14 14.35 8.45
N ASN A 56 -4.99 14.98 8.21
CA ASN A 56 -4.46 16.01 9.11
C ASN A 56 -5.38 17.23 9.14
N ASP A 57 -5.87 17.66 7.98
CA ASP A 57 -6.80 18.79 7.85
C ASP A 57 -8.10 18.54 8.60
N TYR A 58 -8.71 17.37 8.41
CA TYR A 58 -9.95 17.01 9.12
C TYR A 58 -9.78 16.99 10.65
N ASN A 59 -8.67 16.41 11.13
CA ASN A 59 -8.36 16.42 12.56
C ASN A 59 -8.13 17.83 13.11
N TRP A 60 -7.46 18.69 12.33
CA TRP A 60 -7.24 20.09 12.71
C TRP A 60 -8.57 20.85 12.81
N HIS A 61 -9.43 20.77 11.79
CA HIS A 61 -10.74 21.41 11.79
C HIS A 61 -11.65 20.93 12.92
N LEU A 62 -11.68 19.62 13.17
CA LEU A 62 -12.43 19.05 14.31
C LEU A 62 -11.98 19.62 15.64
N LYS A 63 -10.68 19.85 15.81
CA LYS A 63 -10.10 20.37 17.05
C LYS A 63 -10.31 21.88 17.19
N ALA A 64 -10.20 22.63 16.10
CA ALA A 64 -10.32 24.09 16.10
C ALA A 64 -11.76 24.56 16.39
N GLU A 65 -12.75 23.87 15.84
CA GLU A 65 -14.16 24.31 15.86
C GLU A 65 -15.05 23.45 16.78
N SER A 66 -14.45 22.68 17.71
CA SER A 66 -15.18 21.63 18.43
C SER A 66 -16.42 22.12 19.20
N ASP A 67 -16.39 23.35 19.72
CA ASP A 67 -17.49 23.95 20.49
C ASP A 67 -18.64 24.48 19.62
N GLU A 68 -18.39 24.75 18.33
CA GLU A 68 -19.39 25.27 17.38
C GLU A 68 -20.10 24.16 16.60
N LEU A 69 -19.55 22.95 16.64
CA LEU A 69 -20.04 21.83 15.86
C LEU A 69 -21.25 21.14 16.51
N SER A 70 -22.24 20.78 15.68
CA SER A 70 -23.35 19.95 16.14
C SER A 70 -22.87 18.61 16.71
N PRO A 71 -23.59 17.98 17.65
CA PRO A 71 -23.23 16.65 18.17
C PRO A 71 -23.10 15.55 17.10
N LYS A 72 -23.70 15.76 15.92
CA LYS A 72 -23.63 14.84 14.77
C LYS A 72 -22.43 15.09 13.86
N SER A 73 -21.76 16.22 14.00
CA SER A 73 -20.65 16.61 13.13
C SER A 73 -19.45 15.69 13.30
N SER A 74 -19.13 15.29 14.54
CA SER A 74 -18.06 14.33 14.83
C SER A 74 -18.29 12.99 14.13
N TRP A 75 -19.52 12.47 14.16
CA TRP A 75 -19.90 11.25 13.44
C TRP A 75 -19.74 11.39 11.92
N ARG A 76 -20.20 12.51 11.35
CA ARG A 76 -20.11 12.76 9.91
C ARG A 76 -18.67 12.84 9.43
N ILE A 77 -17.81 13.56 10.17
CA ILE A 77 -16.40 13.68 9.82
C ILE A 77 -15.67 12.34 10.03
N GLY A 78 -15.96 11.63 11.13
CA GLY A 78 -15.41 10.29 11.36
C GLY A 78 -15.80 9.30 10.25
N LEU A 79 -17.06 9.31 9.80
CA LEU A 79 -17.53 8.49 8.69
C LEU A 79 -16.94 8.89 7.33
N LEU A 80 -16.71 10.18 7.10
CA LEU A 80 -16.06 10.69 5.90
C LEU A 80 -14.62 10.17 5.81
N MET A 81 -13.86 10.36 6.90
CA MET A 81 -12.51 9.86 7.04
C MET A 81 -12.44 8.33 6.92
N TYR A 82 -13.37 7.62 7.56
CA TYR A 82 -13.54 6.18 7.42
C TYR A 82 -13.69 5.76 5.95
N CYS A 83 -14.61 6.39 5.22
CA CYS A 83 -14.86 6.08 3.81
C CYS A 83 -13.62 6.36 2.93
N HIS A 84 -12.88 7.44 3.20
CA HIS A 84 -11.62 7.71 2.51
C HIS A 84 -10.58 6.62 2.79
N ALA A 85 -10.42 6.23 4.07
CA ALA A 85 -9.40 5.28 4.49
C ALA A 85 -9.59 3.89 3.84
N VAL A 86 -10.83 3.38 3.85
CA VAL A 86 -11.13 2.06 3.25
C VAL A 86 -11.05 2.03 1.72
N GLU A 87 -10.92 3.18 1.05
CA GLU A 87 -10.76 3.33 -0.40
C GLU A 87 -9.29 3.49 -0.86
N MET A 88 -8.35 3.63 0.08
CA MET A 88 -6.94 3.88 -0.21
C MET A 88 -6.30 2.75 -1.02
N SER A 89 -6.20 2.97 -2.34
CA SER A 89 -5.71 1.94 -3.27
C SER A 89 -4.25 1.53 -3.03
N ALA A 90 -3.44 2.43 -2.48
CA ALA A 90 -2.07 2.13 -2.06
C ALA A 90 -2.03 1.08 -0.95
N VAL A 91 -2.92 1.18 0.05
CA VAL A 91 -3.01 0.21 1.15
C VAL A 91 -3.50 -1.14 0.62
N HIS A 92 -4.54 -1.15 -0.23
CA HIS A 92 -5.02 -2.39 -0.87
C HIS A 92 -3.92 -3.09 -1.67
N THR A 93 -3.17 -2.32 -2.46
CA THR A 93 -2.09 -2.83 -3.32
C THR A 93 -0.93 -3.38 -2.48
N ALA A 94 -0.55 -2.67 -1.41
CA ALA A 94 0.50 -3.11 -0.51
C ALA A 94 0.11 -4.40 0.21
N LEU A 95 -1.09 -4.48 0.80
CA LEU A 95 -1.59 -5.69 1.45
C LEU A 95 -1.65 -6.88 0.48
N ALA A 96 -2.17 -6.67 -0.73
CA ALA A 96 -2.23 -7.71 -1.74
C ALA A 96 -0.83 -8.21 -2.14
N ASN A 97 0.15 -7.33 -2.32
CA ASN A 97 1.52 -7.73 -2.64
C ASN A 97 2.24 -8.42 -1.47
N LEU A 98 2.05 -7.95 -0.23
CA LEU A 98 2.55 -8.66 0.95
C LEU A 98 2.00 -10.10 0.98
N LEU A 99 0.69 -10.27 0.79
CA LEU A 99 0.05 -11.58 0.73
C LEU A 99 0.53 -12.45 -0.44
N ARG A 100 0.84 -11.85 -1.61
CA ARG A 100 1.48 -12.56 -2.73
C ARG A 100 2.84 -13.11 -2.32
N ILE A 101 3.67 -12.30 -1.67
CA ILE A 101 4.99 -12.72 -1.18
C ILE A 101 4.84 -13.87 -0.18
N HIS A 102 3.91 -13.79 0.77
CA HIS A 102 3.61 -14.88 1.71
C HIS A 102 3.22 -16.18 0.99
N GLN A 103 2.56 -16.09 -0.15
CA GLN A 103 2.19 -17.24 -0.98
C GLN A 103 3.30 -17.70 -1.94
N GLY A 104 4.46 -17.03 -1.96
CA GLY A 104 5.57 -17.34 -2.86
C GLY A 104 5.38 -16.82 -4.28
N HIS A 105 4.52 -15.81 -4.45
CA HIS A 105 4.33 -15.11 -5.71
C HIS A 105 5.12 -13.79 -5.71
N PRO A 106 5.72 -13.41 -6.85
CA PRO A 106 6.45 -12.16 -6.96
C PRO A 106 5.52 -10.95 -6.87
N TYR A 107 6.13 -9.79 -6.65
CA TYR A 107 5.49 -8.49 -6.72
C TYR A 107 4.69 -8.32 -8.02
N HIS A 108 3.56 -7.62 -7.93
CA HIS A 108 2.72 -7.29 -9.06
C HIS A 108 2.25 -5.84 -8.94
N VAL A 109 2.45 -5.03 -9.99
CA VAL A 109 2.14 -3.58 -9.96
C VAL A 109 0.66 -3.29 -9.70
N THR A 110 -0.22 -4.10 -10.27
CA THR A 110 -1.68 -3.95 -10.11
C THR A 110 -2.37 -5.25 -9.63
N PRO A 111 -2.06 -5.74 -8.42
CA PRO A 111 -2.33 -7.11 -7.99
C PRO A 111 -3.83 -7.44 -7.89
N LEU A 112 -4.70 -6.43 -7.93
CA LEU A 112 -6.16 -6.56 -7.83
C LEU A 112 -6.89 -6.25 -9.16
N ASN A 113 -6.19 -5.79 -10.21
CA ASN A 113 -6.84 -5.33 -11.45
C ASN A 113 -7.53 -6.45 -12.23
N PHE A 114 -7.16 -7.71 -12.01
CA PHE A 114 -7.85 -8.87 -12.60
C PHE A 114 -9.33 -8.98 -12.15
N ARG A 115 -9.71 -8.29 -11.07
CA ARG A 115 -11.10 -8.14 -10.62
C ARG A 115 -11.82 -6.92 -11.21
N GLY A 116 -11.11 -6.09 -11.97
CA GLY A 116 -11.68 -4.99 -12.74
C GLY A 116 -12.47 -5.49 -13.95
N ARG A 117 -13.08 -4.55 -14.68
CA ARG A 117 -13.86 -4.88 -15.87
C ARG A 117 -13.56 -3.93 -17.02
N THR A 118 -13.43 -4.49 -18.22
CA THR A 118 -13.36 -3.75 -19.48
C THR A 118 -14.67 -3.97 -20.24
N PRO A 119 -15.46 -2.94 -20.56
CA PRO A 119 -16.69 -3.10 -21.32
C PRO A 119 -16.38 -3.62 -22.72
N LYS A 120 -17.17 -4.57 -23.20
CA LYS A 120 -16.99 -5.20 -24.52
C LYS A 120 -16.88 -4.21 -25.69
N ASN A 121 -17.49 -3.02 -25.57
CA ASN A 121 -17.56 -2.02 -26.63
C ASN A 121 -16.68 -0.77 -26.37
N LYS A 122 -15.78 -0.79 -25.37
CA LYS A 122 -14.92 0.36 -25.03
C LYS A 122 -13.50 -0.10 -24.71
N ILE A 123 -12.69 -0.26 -25.76
CA ILE A 123 -11.32 -0.79 -25.70
C ILE A 123 -10.40 0.07 -24.83
N PHE A 124 -10.65 1.38 -24.73
CA PHE A 124 -9.88 2.32 -23.90
C PHE A 124 -10.48 2.58 -22.51
N LYS A 125 -11.50 1.83 -22.08
CA LYS A 125 -12.15 2.06 -20.79
C LYS A 125 -11.96 0.88 -19.85
N PHE A 126 -11.15 1.07 -18.82
CA PHE A 126 -11.04 0.15 -17.71
C PHE A 126 -11.83 0.68 -16.50
N PHE A 127 -12.56 -0.20 -15.83
CA PHE A 127 -13.17 0.10 -14.54
C PHE A 127 -12.45 -0.73 -13.46
N PRO A 128 -11.79 -0.07 -12.49
CA PRO A 128 -11.13 -0.77 -11.40
C PRO A 128 -12.16 -1.51 -10.52
N PRO A 129 -11.74 -2.54 -9.77
CA PRO A 129 -12.60 -3.21 -8.79
C PRO A 129 -13.07 -2.23 -7.73
N SER A 130 -14.29 -2.42 -7.21
CA SER A 130 -14.81 -1.66 -6.07
C SER A 130 -14.05 -1.99 -4.78
N ALA A 131 -14.08 -1.12 -3.77
CA ALA A 131 -13.48 -1.43 -2.46
C ALA A 131 -13.99 -2.73 -1.86
N LYS A 132 -15.30 -3.02 -1.98
CA LYS A 132 -15.88 -4.31 -1.57
C LYS A 132 -15.15 -5.49 -2.20
N THR A 133 -14.88 -5.39 -3.50
CA THR A 133 -14.20 -6.44 -4.26
C THR A 133 -12.73 -6.55 -3.84
N LYS A 134 -12.05 -5.42 -3.61
CA LYS A 134 -10.66 -5.39 -3.14
C LYS A 134 -10.53 -6.00 -1.74
N TRP A 135 -11.31 -5.55 -0.76
CA TRP A 135 -11.29 -6.08 0.60
C TRP A 135 -11.65 -7.56 0.66
N LYS A 136 -12.64 -7.98 -0.14
CA LYS A 136 -12.96 -9.41 -0.27
C LYS A 136 -11.77 -10.21 -0.81
N GLU A 137 -11.11 -9.74 -1.87
CA GLU A 137 -9.95 -10.45 -2.42
C GLU A 137 -8.81 -10.50 -1.42
N ILE A 138 -8.51 -9.41 -0.72
CA ILE A 138 -7.46 -9.36 0.30
C ILE A 138 -7.79 -10.34 1.45
N SER A 139 -9.04 -10.39 1.92
CA SER A 139 -9.47 -11.35 2.94
C SER A 139 -9.38 -12.80 2.45
N ASP A 140 -9.78 -13.09 1.21
CA ASP A 140 -9.65 -14.42 0.60
C ASP A 140 -8.16 -14.82 0.44
N MET A 141 -7.27 -13.87 0.13
CA MET A 141 -5.82 -14.07 0.05
C MET A 141 -5.21 -14.32 1.45
N ALA A 142 -5.62 -13.55 2.46
CA ALA A 142 -5.18 -13.73 3.85
C ALA A 142 -5.60 -15.11 4.39
N SER A 143 -6.83 -15.52 4.12
CA SER A 143 -7.34 -16.85 4.46
C SER A 143 -6.51 -17.97 3.82
N LYS A 144 -6.17 -17.85 2.54
CA LYS A 144 -5.29 -18.82 1.84
C LYS A 144 -3.88 -18.86 2.43
N ALA A 145 -3.37 -17.71 2.87
CA ALA A 145 -2.09 -17.59 3.56
C ALA A 145 -2.14 -18.04 5.03
N ARG A 146 -3.32 -18.42 5.56
CA ARG A 146 -3.56 -18.79 6.97
C ARG A 146 -3.24 -17.68 7.96
N LEU A 147 -3.52 -16.44 7.57
CA LEU A 147 -3.34 -15.25 8.38
C LEU A 147 -4.68 -14.84 8.99
N ASP A 148 -5.19 -15.67 9.90
CA ASP A 148 -6.53 -15.53 10.50
C ASP A 148 -6.71 -14.20 11.25
N ASP A 149 -5.63 -13.69 11.87
CA ASP A 149 -5.64 -12.39 12.53
C ASP A 149 -5.88 -11.23 11.55
N LEU A 150 -5.29 -11.30 10.35
CA LEU A 150 -5.52 -10.29 9.31
C LEU A 150 -6.96 -10.37 8.79
N VAL A 151 -7.51 -11.58 8.61
CA VAL A 151 -8.92 -11.76 8.21
C VAL A 151 -9.85 -11.12 9.23
N ARG A 152 -9.66 -11.43 10.51
CA ARG A 152 -10.41 -10.83 11.62
C ARG A 152 -10.30 -9.31 11.62
N ILE A 153 -9.10 -8.78 11.39
CA ILE A 153 -8.87 -7.34 11.34
C ILE A 153 -9.66 -6.72 10.18
N ILE A 154 -9.57 -7.27 8.97
CA ILE A 154 -10.31 -6.81 7.79
C ILE A 154 -11.81 -6.76 8.05
N ASP A 155 -12.37 -7.82 8.62
CA ASP A 155 -13.80 -7.93 8.92
C ASP A 155 -14.27 -6.86 9.92
N SER A 156 -13.37 -6.38 10.78
CA SER A 156 -13.68 -5.35 11.79
C SER A 156 -13.40 -3.91 11.37
N ILE A 157 -12.72 -3.70 10.23
CA ILE A 157 -12.44 -2.37 9.67
C ILE A 157 -13.26 -2.07 8.41
N TYR A 158 -13.92 -3.05 7.79
CA TYR A 158 -14.65 -2.82 6.55
C TYR A 158 -16.10 -3.29 6.62
N ASN A 159 -17.03 -2.34 6.46
CA ASN A 159 -18.45 -2.58 6.36
C ASN A 159 -19.00 -1.88 5.11
N ASP A 160 -19.25 -2.66 4.06
CA ASP A 160 -19.76 -2.16 2.77
C ASP A 160 -21.11 -1.43 2.91
N THR A 161 -21.97 -1.87 3.81
CA THR A 161 -23.29 -1.24 4.03
C THR A 161 -23.13 0.16 4.62
N VAL A 162 -22.34 0.32 5.68
CA VAL A 162 -22.08 1.64 6.29
C VAL A 162 -21.37 2.56 5.32
N ARG A 163 -20.32 2.06 4.63
CA ARG A 163 -19.57 2.82 3.62
C ARG A 163 -20.48 3.30 2.50
N ASN A 164 -21.33 2.43 1.94
CA ASN A 164 -22.21 2.80 0.83
C ASN A 164 -23.32 3.77 1.26
N ALA A 165 -23.95 3.53 2.41
CA ALA A 165 -24.97 4.42 2.98
C ALA A 165 -24.40 5.84 3.15
N PHE A 166 -23.22 5.98 3.74
CA PHE A 166 -22.59 7.29 3.90
C PHE A 166 -22.17 7.92 2.56
N SER A 167 -21.47 7.17 1.71
CA SER A 167 -20.94 7.67 0.42
C SER A 167 -22.04 8.13 -0.54
N HIS A 168 -23.25 7.58 -0.42
CA HIS A 168 -24.40 7.94 -1.23
C HIS A 168 -25.37 8.89 -0.53
N SER A 169 -25.02 9.43 0.64
CA SER A 169 -25.89 10.29 1.47
C SER A 169 -27.22 9.62 1.86
N ASP A 170 -27.27 8.28 1.85
CA ASP A 170 -28.42 7.47 2.25
C ASP A 170 -28.27 7.06 3.71
N TYR A 171 -28.28 8.04 4.62
CA TYR A 171 -28.18 7.74 6.04
C TYR A 171 -28.87 8.75 6.94
N ILE A 172 -29.25 8.27 8.13
CA ILE A 172 -29.76 9.08 9.23
C ILE A 172 -29.01 8.71 10.50
N ILE A 173 -28.42 9.72 11.16
CA ILE A 173 -27.84 9.60 12.50
C ILE A 173 -28.89 10.04 13.51
N THR A 174 -29.30 9.11 14.37
CA THR A 174 -30.16 9.34 15.54
C THR A 174 -29.29 9.41 16.81
N ASP A 175 -29.89 9.51 17.99
CA ASP A 175 -29.13 9.56 19.25
C ASP A 175 -28.47 8.22 19.60
N THR A 176 -28.93 7.11 19.01
CA THR A 176 -28.49 5.75 19.36
C THR A 176 -28.14 4.87 18.16
N HIS A 177 -28.57 5.24 16.95
CA HIS A 177 -28.41 4.42 15.76
C HIS A 177 -27.97 5.21 14.52
N PHE A 178 -27.23 4.53 13.66
CA PHE A 178 -27.03 4.85 12.26
C PHE A 178 -27.99 4.02 11.41
N ARG A 179 -28.79 4.68 10.56
CA ARG A 179 -29.84 4.05 9.74
C ARG A 179 -29.61 4.35 8.27
N TRP A 180 -30.05 3.46 7.39
CA TRP A 180 -30.06 3.65 5.93
C TRP A 180 -31.38 3.14 5.34
N THR A 181 -31.73 3.64 4.16
CA THR A 181 -33.05 3.40 3.55
C THR A 181 -32.99 2.88 2.12
N GLU A 182 -31.92 3.17 1.39
CA GLU A 182 -31.68 2.81 0.00
C GLU A 182 -30.54 1.78 -0.13
N GLY A 183 -30.30 1.28 -1.34
CA GLY A 183 -29.26 0.27 -1.59
C GLY A 183 -29.57 -1.17 -1.11
N GLY A 184 -30.77 -1.43 -0.57
CA GLY A 184 -31.22 -2.74 -0.11
C GLY A 184 -32.48 -2.70 0.76
N LEU A 185 -32.58 -3.61 1.73
CA LEU A 185 -33.59 -3.52 2.80
C LEU A 185 -33.16 -2.41 3.78
N PRO A 186 -34.09 -1.53 4.20
CA PRO A 186 -33.82 -0.57 5.25
C PRO A 186 -33.26 -1.26 6.48
N GLY A 187 -32.26 -0.65 7.09
CA GLY A 187 -31.55 -1.24 8.21
C GLY A 187 -30.95 -0.21 9.14
N GLN A 188 -30.44 -0.69 10.25
CA GLN A 188 -29.79 0.13 11.25
C GLN A 188 -28.77 -0.65 12.06
N ILE A 189 -27.78 0.06 12.57
CA ILE A 189 -26.84 -0.43 13.57
C ILE A 189 -26.70 0.57 14.73
N PRO A 190 -26.39 0.12 15.96
CA PRO A 190 -26.07 1.01 17.07
C PRO A 190 -24.88 1.91 16.76
N LEU A 191 -24.89 3.14 17.27
CA LEU A 191 -23.75 4.07 17.12
C LEU A 191 -22.46 3.52 17.74
N GLU A 192 -22.54 2.68 18.76
CA GLU A 192 -21.37 1.99 19.32
C GLU A 192 -20.64 1.13 18.26
N GLN A 193 -21.37 0.44 17.39
CA GLN A 193 -20.77 -0.34 16.29
C GLN A 193 -20.12 0.58 15.26
N VAL A 194 -20.76 1.71 14.92
CA VAL A 194 -20.15 2.71 14.04
C VAL A 194 -18.87 3.27 14.67
N SER A 195 -18.87 3.53 15.98
CA SER A 195 -17.68 3.99 16.70
C SER A 195 -16.57 2.96 16.60
N ASN A 196 -16.87 1.69 16.86
CA ASN A 196 -15.88 0.61 16.78
C ASN A 196 -15.32 0.48 15.38
N LEU A 197 -16.16 0.55 14.34
CA LEU A 197 -15.74 0.51 12.95
C LEU A 197 -14.78 1.66 12.60
N ILE A 198 -15.11 2.90 12.99
CA ILE A 198 -14.27 4.09 12.77
C ILE A 198 -12.95 3.95 13.54
N THR A 199 -13.00 3.62 14.83
CA THR A 199 -11.82 3.47 15.69
C THR A 199 -10.90 2.36 15.19
N ASN A 200 -11.44 1.18 14.90
CA ASN A 200 -10.69 0.04 14.37
C ASN A 200 -10.00 0.41 13.05
N SER A 201 -10.73 1.09 12.16
CA SER A 201 -10.16 1.55 10.89
C SER A 201 -9.00 2.50 11.12
N PHE A 202 -9.16 3.55 11.93
CA PHE A 202 -8.07 4.48 12.20
C PHE A 202 -6.88 3.84 12.88
N ASN A 203 -7.11 2.96 13.86
CA ASN A 203 -6.04 2.22 14.50
C ASN A 203 -5.26 1.40 13.47
N PHE A 204 -5.95 0.69 12.58
CA PHE A 204 -5.31 -0.09 11.53
C PHE A 204 -4.53 0.78 10.53
N PHE A 205 -5.18 1.79 9.92
CA PHE A 205 -4.55 2.59 8.86
C PHE A 205 -3.39 3.45 9.40
N SER A 206 -3.52 4.05 10.59
CA SER A 206 -2.42 4.80 11.22
C SER A 206 -1.24 3.90 11.58
N THR A 207 -1.52 2.68 12.06
CA THR A 207 -0.47 1.69 12.33
C THR A 207 0.20 1.24 11.04
N PHE A 208 -0.58 0.99 9.99
CA PHE A 208 -0.06 0.61 8.68
C PHE A 208 0.86 1.68 8.09
N THR A 209 0.44 2.94 8.11
CA THR A 209 1.24 4.05 7.57
C THR A 209 2.52 4.28 8.40
N ALA A 210 2.42 4.23 9.73
CA ALA A 210 3.57 4.38 10.62
C ALA A 210 4.60 3.25 10.44
N LEU A 211 4.14 2.01 10.30
CA LEU A 211 5.02 0.87 10.05
C LEU A 211 5.65 0.93 8.66
N ASN A 212 4.89 1.31 7.63
CA ASN A 212 5.42 1.53 6.30
C ASN A 212 6.56 2.59 6.31
N ASP A 213 6.34 3.72 6.98
CA ASP A 213 7.38 4.75 7.15
C ASP A 213 8.60 4.22 7.91
N ARG A 214 8.38 3.46 8.99
CA ARG A 214 9.46 2.84 9.76
C ARG A 214 10.31 1.89 8.91
N TRP A 215 9.68 1.05 8.08
CA TRP A 215 10.38 0.15 7.17
C TRP A 215 11.17 0.93 6.11
N LEU A 216 10.63 2.00 5.53
CA LEU A 216 11.36 2.88 4.59
C LEU A 216 12.63 3.47 5.24
N ASN A 217 12.53 3.90 6.50
CA ASN A 217 13.68 4.41 7.25
C ASN A 217 14.70 3.33 7.63
N MET A 218 14.23 2.12 7.96
CA MET A 218 15.11 1.01 8.33
C MET A 218 15.89 0.49 7.12
N ILE A 219 15.21 0.25 6.01
CA ILE A 219 15.84 -0.21 4.77
C ILE A 219 16.75 0.88 4.19
N GLY A 220 16.38 2.17 4.30
CA GLY A 220 17.26 3.26 3.88
C GLY A 220 18.57 3.37 4.67
N LYS A 221 18.67 2.75 5.85
CA LYS A 221 19.91 2.66 6.65
C LYS A 221 20.69 1.37 6.44
N SER A 222 20.19 0.47 5.58
CA SER A 222 20.83 -0.80 5.27
C SER A 222 22.02 -0.62 4.32
N ALA A 223 22.61 -1.73 3.87
CA ALA A 223 23.66 -1.72 2.87
C ALA A 223 23.16 -0.99 1.61
N ARG A 224 24.01 -0.19 0.96
CA ARG A 224 23.58 0.56 -0.24
C ARG A 224 23.51 -0.33 -1.47
N TYR A 225 24.41 -1.31 -1.58
CA TYR A 225 24.56 -2.13 -2.77
C TYR A 225 24.34 -3.61 -2.46
N TYR A 226 23.65 -4.33 -3.34
CA TYR A 226 23.39 -5.75 -3.20
C TYR A 226 23.68 -6.46 -4.52
N LYS A 227 24.32 -7.63 -4.42
CA LYS A 227 24.60 -8.46 -5.59
C LYS A 227 23.35 -9.24 -5.98
N LEU A 228 23.04 -9.26 -7.27
CA LEU A 228 22.01 -10.11 -7.84
C LEU A 228 22.63 -11.30 -8.61
N PRO A 229 21.88 -12.40 -8.82
CA PRO A 229 22.43 -13.65 -9.37
C PRO A 229 23.06 -13.55 -10.77
N LYS A 230 22.70 -12.54 -11.57
CA LYS A 230 23.16 -12.37 -12.97
C LYS A 230 24.27 -11.33 -13.12
N HIS A 231 25.09 -11.14 -12.09
CA HIS A 231 26.13 -10.09 -12.04
C HIS A 231 25.58 -8.67 -12.15
N GLU A 232 24.30 -8.48 -11.79
CA GLU A 232 23.66 -7.18 -11.65
C GLU A 232 23.88 -6.67 -10.24
N VAL A 233 23.86 -5.35 -10.06
CA VAL A 233 23.99 -4.72 -8.73
C VAL A 233 22.74 -3.90 -8.46
N LEU A 234 22.01 -4.23 -7.41
CA LEU A 234 20.95 -3.39 -6.89
C LEU A 234 21.57 -2.32 -5.99
N GLU A 235 21.28 -1.06 -6.28
CA GLU A 235 21.57 0.10 -5.46
C GLU A 235 20.26 0.60 -4.83
N LEU A 236 20.22 0.74 -3.52
CA LEU A 236 19.14 1.44 -2.83
C LEU A 236 19.39 2.95 -2.88
N ILE A 237 18.36 3.70 -3.26
CA ILE A 237 18.40 5.16 -3.34
C ILE A 237 17.64 5.71 -2.14
N THR A 238 18.28 6.65 -1.44
CA THR A 238 17.73 7.31 -0.27
C THR A 238 17.72 8.82 -0.45
N ASP A 239 16.83 9.49 0.28
CA ASP A 239 16.86 10.95 0.42
C ASP A 239 17.98 11.42 1.39
N ASP A 240 18.05 12.74 1.59
CA ASP A 240 18.98 13.38 2.53
C ASP A 240 18.78 12.98 4.00
N ARG A 241 17.66 12.33 4.32
CA ARG A 241 17.32 11.82 5.66
C ARG A 241 17.56 10.32 5.80
N HIS A 242 18.20 9.70 4.79
CA HIS A 242 18.41 8.25 4.71
C HIS A 242 17.11 7.43 4.67
N LYS A 243 16.00 8.02 4.21
CA LYS A 243 14.76 7.29 3.94
C LYS A 243 14.81 6.74 2.52
N LEU A 244 14.47 5.47 2.36
CA LEU A 244 14.40 4.82 1.05
C LEU A 244 13.36 5.54 0.17
N ASN A 245 13.76 5.93 -1.05
CA ASN A 245 12.85 6.55 -2.02
C ASN A 245 12.95 5.92 -3.41
N GLY A 246 13.87 4.98 -3.62
CA GLY A 246 14.01 4.31 -4.90
C GLY A 246 15.05 3.21 -4.92
N PHE A 247 15.30 2.69 -6.12
CA PHE A 247 16.39 1.78 -6.40
C PHE A 247 16.93 2.00 -7.81
N ARG A 248 18.17 1.57 -8.04
CA ARG A 248 18.79 1.44 -9.36
C ARG A 248 19.37 0.04 -9.52
N VAL A 249 19.16 -0.59 -10.67
CA VAL A 249 19.81 -1.84 -11.04
C VAL A 249 20.88 -1.52 -12.07
N HIS A 250 22.14 -1.83 -11.74
CA HIS A 250 23.28 -1.68 -12.63
C HIS A 250 23.56 -2.99 -13.36
N PHE A 251 23.76 -2.88 -14.68
CA PHE A 251 24.11 -4.00 -15.54
C PHE A 251 25.60 -3.96 -15.90
N SER A 252 26.20 -5.13 -16.11
CA SER A 252 27.64 -5.25 -16.40
C SER A 252 28.08 -4.66 -17.74
N ASN A 253 27.14 -4.33 -18.63
CA ASN A 253 27.38 -3.61 -19.88
C ASN A 253 27.40 -2.08 -19.71
N GLY A 254 27.26 -1.57 -18.49
CA GLY A 254 27.27 -0.14 -18.16
C GLY A 254 25.91 0.56 -18.26
N ASN A 255 24.85 -0.14 -18.68
CA ASN A 255 23.49 0.38 -18.59
C ASN A 255 22.93 0.24 -17.17
N SER A 256 21.85 0.96 -16.88
CA SER A 256 21.11 0.83 -15.63
C SER A 256 19.61 1.03 -15.83
N ALA A 257 18.81 0.50 -14.91
CA ALA A 257 17.40 0.81 -14.77
C ALA A 257 17.12 1.41 -13.39
N GLN A 258 16.20 2.37 -13.27
CA GLN A 258 15.93 3.00 -11.98
C GLN A 258 14.46 3.34 -11.76
N PHE A 259 14.04 3.22 -10.51
CA PHE A 259 12.76 3.69 -10.01
C PHE A 259 13.01 4.61 -8.83
N ILE A 260 12.48 5.83 -8.87
CA ILE A 260 12.57 6.81 -7.79
C ILE A 260 11.18 7.42 -7.60
N ARG A 261 10.67 7.43 -6.38
CA ARG A 261 9.41 8.10 -5.99
C ARG A 261 9.73 9.20 -4.97
N THR A 262 9.43 10.44 -5.33
CA THR A 262 9.53 11.61 -4.45
C THR A 262 8.28 12.49 -4.59
N ASP A 263 8.22 13.58 -3.83
CA ASP A 263 7.16 14.58 -3.94
C ASP A 263 7.15 15.30 -5.31
N GLU A 264 8.27 15.24 -6.02
CA GLU A 264 8.45 15.78 -7.38
C GLU A 264 7.95 14.83 -8.47
N GLY A 265 7.55 13.61 -8.11
CA GLY A 265 6.98 12.63 -9.04
C GLY A 265 7.65 11.26 -8.94
N VAL A 266 7.35 10.43 -9.93
CA VAL A 266 7.92 9.10 -10.10
C VAL A 266 8.79 9.10 -11.35
N ASP A 267 10.10 8.95 -11.17
CA ASP A 267 11.03 8.64 -12.24
C ASP A 267 11.14 7.12 -12.40
N CYS A 268 10.98 6.66 -13.63
CA CYS A 268 11.00 5.26 -14.00
C CYS A 268 11.70 5.12 -15.35
N SER A 269 12.99 4.74 -15.33
CA SER A 269 13.80 4.65 -16.54
C SER A 269 14.34 3.22 -16.76
N ASN A 270 14.23 2.74 -18.00
CA ASN A 270 14.59 1.37 -18.39
C ASN A 270 13.87 0.26 -17.59
N LEU A 271 12.64 0.52 -17.14
CA LEU A 271 11.72 -0.52 -16.65
C LEU A 271 10.49 -0.59 -17.55
N TRP A 272 9.90 -1.77 -17.63
CA TRP A 272 8.53 -1.94 -18.10
C TRP A 272 7.81 -2.96 -17.26
N PHE A 273 6.48 -2.94 -17.36
CA PHE A 273 5.61 -3.84 -16.63
C PHE A 273 4.94 -4.79 -17.62
N GLU A 274 5.05 -6.08 -17.34
CA GLU A 274 4.41 -7.11 -18.14
C GLU A 274 2.90 -7.15 -17.91
N ASN A 275 2.19 -7.85 -18.79
CA ASN A 275 0.75 -8.08 -18.64
C ASN A 275 0.41 -8.86 -17.36
N ASP A 276 1.37 -9.65 -16.84
CA ASP A 276 1.25 -10.36 -15.56
C ASP A 276 1.69 -9.51 -14.36
N GLY A 277 1.92 -8.21 -14.59
CA GLY A 277 2.27 -7.21 -13.58
C GLY A 277 3.68 -7.31 -13.01
N SER A 278 4.52 -8.22 -13.52
CA SER A 278 5.92 -8.30 -13.14
C SER A 278 6.72 -7.10 -13.66
N ILE A 279 7.85 -6.83 -13.00
CA ILE A 279 8.79 -5.77 -13.37
C ILE A 279 9.90 -6.40 -14.20
N ASN A 280 10.17 -5.83 -15.38
CA ASN A 280 11.31 -6.20 -16.21
C ASN A 280 12.16 -4.98 -16.56
N PHE A 281 13.41 -5.24 -16.97
CA PHE A 281 14.41 -4.21 -17.20
C PHE A 281 14.94 -4.18 -18.63
N ASN A 282 15.14 -2.96 -19.15
CA ASN A 282 15.83 -2.75 -20.42
C ASN A 282 17.33 -2.76 -20.20
N ILE A 283 17.92 -3.94 -20.33
CA ILE A 283 19.34 -4.19 -20.10
C ILE A 283 20.20 -3.57 -21.22
N GLY A 284 19.61 -3.26 -22.39
CA GLY A 284 20.33 -2.80 -23.57
C GLY A 284 21.05 -3.94 -24.32
N MET A 285 22.31 -3.74 -24.72
CA MET A 285 23.05 -4.73 -25.51
C MET A 285 23.49 -5.93 -24.66
N LEU A 286 22.79 -7.06 -24.81
CA LEU A 286 23.08 -8.30 -24.06
C LEU A 286 24.46 -8.89 -24.37
N ASN A 287 24.97 -8.72 -25.59
CA ASN A 287 26.29 -9.23 -25.99
C ASN A 287 27.45 -8.46 -25.32
N SER A 288 27.16 -7.32 -24.70
CA SER A 288 28.12 -6.52 -23.95
C SER A 288 28.09 -6.80 -22.45
N CYS A 289 27.24 -7.73 -21.99
CA CYS A 289 27.20 -8.13 -20.59
C CYS A 289 28.40 -9.03 -20.27
N GLU A 290 29.00 -8.76 -19.12
CA GLU A 290 30.16 -9.48 -18.58
C GLU A 290 29.79 -10.21 -17.29
N GLU A 291 30.48 -11.31 -16.98
CA GLU A 291 30.37 -12.03 -15.69
C GLU A 291 31.13 -11.29 -14.59
N GLN A 292 30.79 -10.01 -14.39
CA GLN A 292 31.42 -9.13 -13.43
C GLN A 292 30.41 -8.11 -12.93
N TRP A 293 30.35 -7.93 -11.61
CA TRP A 293 29.55 -6.86 -11.02
C TRP A 293 30.19 -5.50 -11.31
N LYS A 294 29.38 -4.60 -11.88
CA LYS A 294 29.79 -3.24 -12.18
C LYS A 294 28.76 -2.24 -11.69
N ILE A 295 29.23 -1.06 -11.27
CA ILE A 295 28.42 0.12 -10.98
C ILE A 295 28.85 1.19 -11.98
N ASP A 296 27.89 1.75 -12.71
CA ASP A 296 28.15 2.75 -13.77
C ASP A 296 29.29 2.32 -14.74
N GLY A 297 29.28 1.04 -15.13
CA GLY A 297 30.25 0.45 -16.05
C GLY A 297 31.65 0.18 -15.47
N LYS A 298 31.88 0.44 -14.18
CA LYS A 298 33.16 0.19 -13.51
C LYS A 298 33.08 -1.06 -12.64
N PRO A 299 34.06 -1.98 -12.75
CA PRO A 299 34.20 -3.09 -11.82
C PRO A 299 34.18 -2.62 -10.36
N VAL A 300 33.46 -3.35 -9.51
CA VAL A 300 33.42 -3.07 -8.08
C VAL A 300 33.98 -4.25 -7.33
N ASP A 301 35.00 -3.98 -6.54
CA ASP A 301 35.40 -4.87 -5.45
C ASP A 301 34.61 -4.47 -4.21
N PHE A 302 33.70 -5.35 -3.79
CA PHE A 302 32.81 -5.11 -2.66
C PHE A 302 33.50 -5.28 -1.31
N GLY A 303 34.82 -5.49 -1.28
CA GLY A 303 35.63 -5.66 -0.07
C GLY A 303 35.58 -4.50 0.95
N ASP A 304 35.19 -3.28 0.53
CA ASP A 304 35.11 -2.09 1.41
C ASP A 304 33.82 -1.27 1.27
N GLN A 305 32.95 -1.57 0.31
CA GLN A 305 31.65 -0.91 0.16
C GLN A 305 30.60 -1.73 0.92
N ALA A 306 29.74 -1.09 1.71
CA ALA A 306 28.65 -1.75 2.43
C ALA A 306 27.73 -2.50 1.45
N ALA A 307 28.12 -3.72 1.13
CA ALA A 307 27.47 -4.56 0.15
C ALA A 307 27.41 -5.99 0.66
N THR A 308 26.20 -6.52 0.67
CA THR A 308 25.90 -7.84 1.20
C THR A 308 25.47 -8.75 0.05
N ASN A 309 25.71 -10.06 0.21
CA ASN A 309 25.25 -11.07 -0.74
C ASN A 309 23.74 -11.36 -0.59
N GLU A 310 23.09 -10.75 0.40
CA GLU A 310 21.70 -10.94 0.78
C GLU A 310 21.09 -9.56 1.07
N LEU A 311 19.96 -9.25 0.44
CA LEU A 311 19.03 -8.23 0.96
C LEU A 311 18.34 -8.78 2.22
#